data_AF-A0A960JPH6-F1
#
_entry.id   AF-A0A960JPH6-F1
#
_cell.length_a   1.000
_cell.length_b   1.000
_cell.length_c   1.000
_cell.angle_alpha   90.00
_cell.angle_beta   90.00
_cell.angle_gamma   90.00
#
_symmetry.space_group_name_H-M   'P 1'
#
loop_
_entity.id
_entity.type
_entity.pdbx_description
1 polymer ?
#
loop_
_entity_poly.entity_id
_entity_poly.type
_entity_poly.pdbx_seq_one_letter_code
_entity_poly.pdbx_strand_id
1 'polypeptide(L)' 'MSDETDASPGYSESKAAHLRRLRRIEGQVRGLQRMIEDDKYCIDVLTQISAANRALQSVAMNLLDEHLHHCVADAV' A
#
# COMPACT_ATOMS: atom_id res chain seq x y z
N MET A 1 12.33 18.26 -25.99
CA MET A 1 12.64 18.40 -24.56
C MET A 1 11.79 17.36 -23.85
N SER A 2 12.24 16.10 -23.94
CA SER A 2 11.53 14.91 -23.46
C SER A 2 12.63 13.92 -23.11
N ASP A 3 13.22 14.10 -21.93
CA ASP A 3 14.14 13.12 -21.37
C ASP A 3 13.25 12.05 -20.72
N GLU A 4 12.81 11.08 -21.52
CA GLU A 4 12.23 9.84 -21.03
C GLU A 4 13.36 9.05 -20.37
N THR A 5 13.53 9.25 -19.06
CA THR A 5 14.27 8.29 -18.24
C THR A 5 13.43 7.02 -18.19
N ASP A 6 13.73 6.08 -19.08
CA ASP A 6 13.28 4.68 -19.05
C ASP A 6 13.94 3.98 -17.84
N ALA A 7 13.54 4.38 -16.63
CA ALA A 7 13.78 3.64 -15.41
C ALA A 7 12.52 2.83 -15.17
N SER A 8 12.54 1.55 -15.54
CA SER A 8 11.50 0.59 -15.15
C SER A 8 11.20 0.80 -13.66
N PRO A 9 9.94 1.04 -13.26
CA PRO A 9 9.65 1.36 -11.86
C PRO A 9 10.20 0.24 -10.98
N GLY A 10 10.98 0.59 -9.95
CA GLY A 10 11.69 -0.39 -9.09
C GLY A 10 10.78 -1.40 -8.37
N TYR A 11 9.46 -1.33 -8.54
CA TYR A 11 8.47 -2.27 -8.04
C TYR A 11 7.88 -3.19 -9.14
N SER A 12 8.43 -3.17 -10.36
CA SER A 12 7.81 -3.81 -11.54
C SER A 12 7.62 -5.32 -11.38
N GLU A 13 8.58 -6.03 -10.76
CA GLU A 13 8.48 -7.47 -10.47
C GLU A 13 7.37 -7.79 -9.46
N SER A 14 7.18 -6.92 -8.46
CA SER A 14 6.21 -7.07 -7.37
C SER A 14 4.89 -6.35 -7.60
N LYS A 15 4.72 -5.68 -8.76
CA LYS A 15 3.57 -4.80 -9.05
C LYS A 15 2.24 -5.47 -8.78
N ALA A 16 2.08 -6.72 -9.22
CA ALA A 16 0.85 -7.48 -8.99
C ALA A 16 0.58 -7.72 -7.50
N ALA A 17 1.62 -7.96 -6.70
CA ALA A 17 1.49 -8.16 -5.26
C ALA A 17 1.09 -6.87 -4.53
N HIS A 18 1.69 -5.73 -4.89
CA HIS A 18 1.31 -4.41 -4.36
C HIS A 18 -0.14 -4.06 -4.69
N LEU A 19 -0.53 -4.25 -5.95
CA LEU A 19 -1.93 -4.02 -6.38
C LEU A 19 -2.92 -4.92 -5.63
N ARG A 20 -2.59 -6.19 -5.39
CA ARG A 20 -3.44 -7.07 -4.57
C ARG A 20 -3.61 -6.56 -3.14
N ARG A 21 -2.54 -6.10 -2.50
CA ARG A 21 -2.59 -5.52 -1.15
C ARG A 21 -3.42 -4.23 -1.12
N LEU A 22 -3.21 -3.35 -2.08
CA LEU A 22 -3.97 -2.10 -2.21
C LEU A 22 -5.47 -2.35 -2.43
N ARG A 23 -5.86 -3.31 -3.28
CA ARG A 23 -7.28 -3.71 -3.45
C ARG A 23 -7.91 -4.24 -2.16
N ARG A 24 -7.14 -4.93 -1.31
CA ARG A 24 -7.60 -5.39 0.00
C ARG A 24 -7.85 -4.19 0.93
N ILE A 25 -6.92 -3.22 0.95
CA ILE A 25 -7.03 -1.99 1.75
C ILE A 25 -8.25 -1.17 1.30
N GLU A 26 -8.47 -1.04 -0.01
CA GLU A 26 -9.66 -0.39 -0.57
C GLU A 26 -10.96 -1.07 -0.06
N GLY A 27 -10.97 -2.39 0.03
CA GLY A 27 -12.06 -3.15 0.66
C GLY A 27 -12.26 -2.82 2.15
N GLN A 28 -11.17 -2.62 2.89
CA GLN A 28 -11.23 -2.19 4.29
C GLN A 28 -11.80 -0.77 4.41
N VAL A 29 -11.40 0.17 3.55
CA VAL A 29 -11.91 1.54 3.54
C VAL A 29 -13.41 1.57 3.21
N ARG A 30 -13.85 0.78 2.22
CA ARG A 30 -15.30 0.58 1.98
C ARG A 30 -16.02 -0.03 3.17
N GLY A 31 -15.37 -0.92 3.90
CA GLY A 31 -15.89 -1.48 5.15
C GLY A 31 -16.09 -0.41 6.22
N LEU A 32 -15.11 0.47 6.40
CA LEU A 32 -15.17 1.59 7.33
C LEU A 32 -16.32 2.55 7.01
N GLN A 33 -16.55 2.86 5.72
CA GLN A 33 -17.70 3.67 5.29
C GLN A 33 -19.01 3.05 5.76
N ARG A 34 -19.25 1.76 5.48
CA ARG A 34 -20.44 1.04 5.94
C ARG A 34 -20.57 1.01 7.46
N MET A 35 -19.46 0.85 8.19
CA MET A 35 -19.51 0.87 9.66
C MET A 35 -19.97 2.21 10.21
N ILE A 36 -19.62 3.31 9.56
CA ILE A 36 -20.07 4.65 9.95
C ILE A 36 -21.54 4.84 9.56
N GLU A 37 -21.93 4.42 8.35
CA GLU A 37 -23.34 4.46 7.89
C GLU A 37 -24.27 3.64 8.79
N ASP A 38 -23.79 2.52 9.34
CA ASP A 38 -24.53 1.61 10.24
C ASP A 38 -24.44 2.02 11.72
N ASP A 39 -23.90 3.19 12.05
CA ASP A 39 -23.69 3.68 13.43
C ASP A 39 -22.98 2.64 14.34
N LYS A 40 -21.97 1.93 13.81
CA LYS A 40 -21.21 0.94 14.58
C LYS A 40 -20.44 1.60 15.72
N TYR A 41 -20.21 0.82 16.78
CA TYR A 41 -19.49 1.27 17.96
C TYR A 41 -18.10 1.82 17.61
N CYS A 42 -17.78 3.00 18.14
CA CYS A 42 -16.58 3.75 17.77
C CYS A 42 -15.28 2.94 17.95
N ILE A 43 -15.21 2.07 18.96
CA ILE A 43 -14.02 1.23 19.21
C ILE A 43 -13.81 0.19 18.09
N ASP A 44 -14.89 -0.34 17.51
CA ASP A 44 -14.80 -1.28 16.39
C ASP A 44 -14.31 -0.56 15.13
N VAL A 45 -14.82 0.65 14.88
CA VAL A 45 -14.36 1.51 13.78
C VAL A 45 -12.89 1.84 13.93
N LEU A 46 -12.44 2.26 15.11
CA LEU A 46 -11.03 2.56 15.41
C LEU A 46 -10.13 1.33 15.25
N THR A 47 -10.63 0.16 15.63
CA THR A 47 -9.93 -1.11 15.41
C THR A 47 -9.72 -1.39 13.92
N GLN A 48 -10.75 -1.18 13.10
CA GLN A 48 -10.65 -1.37 11.65
C GLN A 48 -9.76 -0.32 10.97
N ILE A 49 -9.80 0.94 11.43
CA ILE A 49 -8.86 1.99 10.97
C ILE A 49 -7.41 1.56 11.26
N SER A 50 -7.16 1.05 12.47
CA SER A 50 -5.83 0.56 12.85
C SER A 50 -5.37 -0.60 11.96
N ALA A 51 -6.29 -1.50 11.58
CA ALA A 51 -6.00 -2.59 10.65
C ALA A 51 -5.66 -2.10 9.23
N ALA A 52 -6.40 -1.11 8.71
CA ALA A 52 -6.12 -0.50 7.41
C ALA A 52 -4.76 0.23 7.41
N ASN A 53 -4.45 0.98 8.48
CA ASN A 53 -3.16 1.65 8.65
C ASN A 53 -2.00 0.66 8.65
N ARG A 54 -2.10 -0.45 9.40
CA ARG A 54 -1.06 -1.50 9.41
C ARG A 54 -0.86 -2.12 8.03
N ALA A 55 -1.92 -2.33 7.27
CA ALA A 55 -1.83 -2.86 5.91
C ALA A 55 -1.12 -1.86 4.96
N LEU A 56 -1.43 -0.56 5.07
CA LEU A 56 -0.72 0.49 4.32
C LEU A 56 0.77 0.55 4.69
N GLN A 57 1.11 0.49 5.97
CA GLN A 57 2.50 0.46 6.43
C GLN A 57 3.26 -0.75 5.88
N SER A 58 2.62 -1.92 5.82
CA SER A 58 3.24 -3.10 5.19
C SER A 58 3.52 -2.87 3.70
N VAL A 59 2.61 -2.24 2.94
CA VAL A 59 2.86 -1.90 1.54
C VAL A 59 4.03 -0.93 1.41
N ALA A 60 4.06 0.12 2.23
CA ALA A 60 5.14 1.10 2.23
C ALA A 60 6.51 0.45 2.51
N MET A 61 6.60 -0.43 3.50
CA MET A 61 7.85 -1.15 3.82
C MET A 61 8.30 -2.07 2.69
N ASN A 62 7.40 -2.78 2.03
CA ASN A 62 7.77 -3.63 0.89
C ASN A 62 8.30 -2.81 -0.29
N LEU A 63 7.67 -1.67 -0.59
CA LEU A 63 8.14 -0.76 -1.64
C LEU A 63 9.51 -0.16 -1.31
N LEU A 64 9.73 0.18 -0.04
CA LEU A 64 11.03 0.67 0.43
C LEU A 64 12.11 -0.41 0.29
N ASP A 65 11.83 -1.65 0.69
CA ASP A 65 12.76 -2.78 0.58
C ASP A 65 13.13 -3.07 -0.88
N GLU A 66 12.16 -3.05 -1.79
CA GLU A 66 12.40 -3.18 -3.23
C GLU A 66 13.23 -2.00 -3.77
N HIS A 67 12.96 -0.78 -3.32
CA HIS A 67 13.73 0.39 -3.72
C HIS A 67 15.19 0.29 -3.26
N LEU A 68 15.45 -0.16 -2.03
CA LEU A 68 16.80 -0.37 -1.54
C LEU A 68 17.52 -1.48 -2.34
N HIS A 69 16.85 -2.60 -2.63
CA HIS A 69 17.45 -3.68 -3.40
C HIS A 69 17.73 -3.32 -4.86
N HIS A 70 16.87 -2.54 -5.52
CA HIS A 70 17.05 -2.23 -6.95
C HIS A 70 17.81 -0.92 -7.21
N CYS A 71 17.71 0.08 -6.34
CA CYS A 71 18.35 1.38 -6.58
C CYS A 71 19.67 1.57 -5.83
N VAL A 72 19.93 0.80 -4.77
CA VAL A 72 21.20 0.91 -4.00
C VAL A 72 22.16 -0.23 -4.34
N ALA A 73 21.67 -1.44 -4.66
CA ALA A 73 22.55 -2.55 -5.04
C ALA A 73 23.22 -2.36 -6.40
N ASP A 74 22.55 -1.68 -7.34
CA ASP A 74 23.12 -1.34 -8.66
C ASP A 74 24.07 -0.13 -8.61
N ALA A 75 24.22 0.52 -7.44
CA ALA A 75 25.06 1.70 -7.24
C ALA A 75 26.42 1.39 -6.60
N VAL A 76 26.80 0.11 -6.44
CA VAL A 76 28.10 -0.33 -5.89
C VAL A 76 28.90 -1.12 -6.93
#